data_AF-A0A0C5BZK2-F1
#
_entry.id   AF-A0A0C5BZK2-F1
#
_cell.length_a   1.000
_cell.length_b   1.000
_cell.length_c   1.000
_cell.angle_alpha   90.00
_cell.angle_beta   90.00
_cell.angle_gamma   90.00
#
_symmetry.space_group_name_H-M   'P 1'
#
loop_
_entity.id
_entity.type
_entity.pdbx_description
1 polymer ?
#
loop_
_entity_poly.entity_id
_entity_poly.type
_entity_poly.pdbx_seq_one_letter_code
_entity_poly.pdbx_strand_id
1 'polypeptide(L)'
;MAKKILPAISLGVLTIIALVFLTGGGTDDKDVLRQTFEVDAVYYDTGHVEIAFVDKSEKTNSVVMEILGMDETFQKTFYDSQFIEIVPFPNEPKYGWAVHPIVLEIEHLELGHIQLKTEIHPLGDSIPPVIYSRP
;
A
#
# COMPACT_ATOMS: atom_id res chain seq x y z
N MET A 1 34.96 -6.06 59.93
CA MET A 1 35.27 -5.39 58.65
C MET A 1 34.26 -5.86 57.61
N ALA A 2 33.38 -4.98 57.12
CA ALA A 2 32.34 -5.35 56.15
C ALA A 2 32.87 -5.24 54.72
N LYS A 3 32.91 -6.37 54.00
CA LYS A 3 33.30 -6.41 52.59
C LYS A 3 32.07 -6.07 51.74
N LYS A 4 32.01 -4.85 51.21
CA LYS A 4 30.93 -4.41 50.31
C LYS A 4 31.11 -5.11 48.96
N ILE A 5 30.26 -6.09 48.66
CA ILE A 5 30.17 -6.72 47.34
C ILE A 5 29.19 -5.86 46.54
N LEU A 6 29.72 -4.99 45.67
CA LEU A 6 28.88 -4.37 44.64
C LEU A 6 28.48 -5.50 43.68
N PRO A 7 27.19 -5.77 43.44
CA PRO A 7 26.82 -6.80 42.49
C PRO A 7 27.20 -6.28 41.11
N ALA A 8 28.04 -7.03 40.40
CA ALA A 8 28.20 -6.92 38.96
C ALA A 8 26.87 -7.32 38.33
N ILE A 9 25.89 -6.41 38.32
CA ILE A 9 24.68 -6.55 37.50
C ILE A 9 25.15 -6.38 36.07
N SER A 10 25.49 -7.54 35.54
CA SER A 10 25.96 -7.90 34.21
C SER A 10 25.61 -6.90 33.12
N LEU A 11 26.65 -6.34 32.50
CA LEU A 11 26.63 -5.66 31.20
C LEU A 11 25.86 -6.47 30.11
N GLY A 12 25.76 -7.79 30.29
CA GLY A 12 25.01 -8.72 29.44
C GLY A 12 23.49 -8.51 29.44
N VAL A 13 22.90 -8.07 30.55
CA VAL A 13 21.44 -7.81 30.61
C VAL A 13 21.08 -6.53 29.87
N LEU A 14 21.92 -5.49 30.01
CA LEU A 14 21.77 -4.21 29.30
C LEU A 14 21.91 -4.38 27.77
N THR A 15 22.80 -5.26 27.31
CA THR A 15 23.01 -5.52 25.87
C THR A 15 21.84 -6.27 25.24
N ILE A 16 21.23 -7.22 25.94
CA ILE A 16 20.02 -7.93 25.45
C ILE A 16 18.83 -6.97 25.38
N ILE A 17 18.62 -6.12 26.40
CA ILE A 17 17.56 -5.11 26.40
C ILE A 17 17.77 -4.11 25.25
N ALA A 18 18.99 -3.65 25.01
CA ALA A 18 19.31 -2.79 23.87
C ALA A 18 19.01 -3.47 22.52
N LEU A 19 19.26 -4.78 22.38
CA LEU A 19 18.92 -5.54 21.17
C LEU A 19 17.40 -5.55 20.91
N VAL A 20 16.60 -5.73 21.97
CA VAL A 20 15.13 -5.69 21.89
C VAL A 20 14.62 -4.31 21.47
N PHE A 21 15.27 -3.22 21.91
CA PHE A 21 14.95 -1.86 21.45
C PHE A 21 15.39 -1.58 20.00
N LEU A 22 16.45 -2.23 19.50
CA LEU A 22 16.87 -2.10 18.10
C LEU A 22 15.99 -2.90 17.13
N THR A 23 15.36 -3.99 17.58
CA THR A 23 14.34 -4.72 16.80
C THR A 23 12.92 -4.21 17.02
N GLY A 24 12.71 -3.38 18.06
CA GLY A 24 11.43 -2.80 18.44
C GLY A 24 11.19 -1.40 17.87
N GLY A 25 11.82 -1.06 16.75
CA GLY A 25 11.37 0.06 15.94
C GLY A 25 10.02 -0.32 15.37
N GLY A 26 8.94 0.17 15.97
CA GLY A 26 7.59 -0.02 15.43
C GLY A 26 7.62 0.32 13.95
N THR A 27 7.49 -0.70 13.11
CA THR A 27 7.32 -0.50 11.67
C THR A 27 6.11 0.39 11.52
N ASP A 28 6.26 1.57 10.93
CA ASP A 28 5.10 2.37 10.54
C ASP A 28 4.19 1.42 9.76
N ASP A 29 2.92 1.31 10.15
CA ASP A 29 1.96 0.43 9.48
C ASP A 29 1.99 0.67 7.96
N LYS A 30 2.24 1.92 7.55
CA LYS A 30 2.38 2.30 6.15
C LYS A 30 3.59 1.68 5.46
N ASP A 31 4.69 1.45 6.16
CA ASP A 31 5.87 0.81 5.58
C ASP A 31 5.62 -0.68 5.32
N VAL A 32 4.89 -1.35 6.22
CA VAL A 32 4.44 -2.74 5.97
C VAL A 32 3.51 -2.78 4.76
N LEU A 33 2.55 -1.85 4.66
CA LEU A 33 1.63 -1.79 3.52
C LEU A 33 2.36 -1.53 2.19
N ARG A 34 3.30 -0.57 2.16
CA ARG A 34 4.14 -0.27 0.98
C ARG A 34 5.01 -1.43 0.54
N GLN A 35 5.48 -2.25 1.48
CA GLN A 35 6.28 -3.43 1.15
C GLN A 35 5.41 -4.58 0.64
N THR A 36 4.13 -4.62 1.04
CA THR A 36 3.19 -5.71 0.72
C THR A 36 2.48 -5.48 -0.62
N PHE A 37 2.00 -4.25 -0.85
CA PHE A 37 1.15 -3.94 -2.00
C PHE A 37 1.85 -3.03 -3.02
N GLU A 38 1.56 -3.28 -4.29
CA GLU A 38 1.88 -2.39 -5.40
C GLU A 38 0.60 -2.13 -6.19
N VAL A 39 0.41 -0.88 -6.59
CA VAL A 39 -0.68 -0.47 -7.48
C VAL A 39 -0.15 0.60 -8.43
N ASP A 40 -0.54 0.50 -9.69
CA ASP A 40 -0.24 1.49 -10.70
C ASP A 40 -1.43 1.68 -11.66
N ALA A 41 -1.53 2.86 -12.26
CA ALA A 41 -2.61 3.21 -13.16
C ALA A 41 -2.07 4.05 -14.33
N VAL A 42 -1.84 3.39 -15.46
CA VAL A 42 -1.17 3.98 -16.62
C VAL A 42 -2.18 4.27 -17.71
N TYR A 43 -2.25 5.53 -18.15
CA TYR A 43 -3.01 5.95 -19.32
C TYR A 43 -2.18 5.77 -20.59
N TYR A 44 -2.81 5.14 -21.59
CA TYR A 44 -2.29 5.02 -22.94
C TYR A 44 -3.08 5.93 -23.89
N ASP A 45 -2.36 6.59 -24.81
CA ASP A 45 -2.89 7.50 -25.83
C ASP A 45 -3.90 6.85 -26.81
N THR A 46 -4.01 5.52 -26.76
CA THR A 46 -5.07 4.74 -27.43
C THR A 46 -6.42 4.81 -26.71
N GLY A 47 -6.55 5.60 -25.63
CA GLY A 47 -7.81 5.91 -24.97
C GLY A 47 -8.24 4.90 -23.91
N HIS A 48 -7.29 4.37 -23.15
CA HIS A 48 -7.57 3.45 -22.05
C HIS A 48 -6.58 3.62 -20.89
N VAL A 49 -7.01 3.19 -19.71
CA VAL A 49 -6.17 3.08 -18.52
C VAL A 49 -5.96 1.61 -18.21
N GLU A 50 -4.71 1.23 -17.97
CA GLU A 50 -4.33 -0.06 -17.41
C GLU A 50 -4.10 0.12 -15.90
N ILE A 51 -4.90 -0.56 -15.09
CA ILE A 51 -4.74 -0.59 -13.64
C ILE A 51 -4.14 -1.93 -13.25
N ALA A 52 -2.97 -1.90 -12.64
CA ALA A 52 -2.29 -3.09 -12.14
C ALA A 52 -2.29 -3.08 -10.61
N PHE A 53 -2.53 -4.24 -10.02
CA PHE A 53 -2.46 -4.46 -8.57
C PHE A 53 -1.69 -5.75 -8.28
N VAL A 54 -0.86 -5.71 -7.23
CA VAL A 54 -0.13 -6.87 -6.71
C VAL A 54 -0.09 -6.82 -5.18
N ASP A 55 -0.51 -7.90 -4.55
CA ASP A 55 -0.22 -8.26 -3.16
C ASP A 55 0.86 -9.35 -3.15
N LYS A 56 2.07 -8.99 -2.72
CA LYS A 56 3.24 -9.88 -2.69
C LYS A 56 3.14 -10.98 -1.64
N SER A 57 2.20 -10.87 -0.70
CA SER A 57 2.03 -11.86 0.37
C SER A 57 1.07 -12.99 0.00
N GLU A 58 0.31 -12.83 -1.10
CA GLU A 58 -0.72 -13.77 -1.57
C GLU A 58 -1.83 -14.03 -0.55
N LYS A 59 -2.17 -13.03 0.29
CA LYS A 59 -3.12 -13.16 1.41
C LYS A 59 -4.35 -12.25 1.27
N THR A 60 -4.50 -11.63 0.11
CA THR A 60 -5.73 -10.93 -0.30
C THR A 60 -6.89 -11.93 -0.45
N ASN A 61 -7.99 -11.64 0.24
CA ASN A 61 -9.26 -12.34 0.07
C ASN A 61 -10.10 -11.72 -1.06
N SER A 62 -10.15 -10.39 -1.12
CA SER A 62 -10.83 -9.66 -2.18
C SER A 62 -10.34 -8.23 -2.31
N VAL A 63 -10.45 -7.67 -3.51
CA VAL A 63 -10.20 -6.26 -3.80
C VAL A 63 -11.43 -5.68 -4.49
N VAL A 64 -11.98 -4.59 -3.96
CA VAL A 64 -12.97 -3.76 -4.65
C VAL A 64 -12.24 -2.56 -5.23
N MET A 65 -12.22 -2.45 -6.55
CA MET A 65 -11.61 -1.35 -7.28
C MET A 65 -12.67 -0.39 -7.79
N GLU A 66 -12.43 0.90 -7.57
CA GLU A 66 -13.28 2.00 -8.02
C GLU A 66 -12.46 3.06 -8.74
N ILE A 67 -13.03 3.64 -9.80
CA ILE A 67 -12.52 4.86 -10.44
C ILE A 67 -13.49 5.98 -10.12
N LEU A 68 -13.06 6.93 -9.30
CA LEU A 68 -13.93 8.02 -8.87
C LEU A 68 -14.05 9.09 -9.96
N GLY A 69 -15.11 9.89 -9.89
CA GLY A 69 -15.29 11.06 -10.73
C GLY A 69 -15.61 10.78 -12.21
N MET A 70 -15.70 9.52 -12.64
CA MET A 70 -16.16 9.17 -14.00
C MET A 70 -17.62 9.55 -14.24
N ASP A 71 -17.98 9.79 -15.51
CA ASP A 71 -19.37 10.08 -15.90
C ASP A 71 -20.31 8.91 -15.57
N GLU A 72 -19.84 7.67 -15.83
CA GLU A 72 -20.48 6.44 -15.38
C GLU A 72 -19.65 5.82 -14.26
N THR A 73 -20.30 5.40 -13.18
CA THR A 73 -19.61 4.76 -12.04
C THR A 73 -18.92 3.49 -12.49
N PHE A 74 -17.61 3.40 -12.23
CA PHE A 74 -16.83 2.18 -12.43
C PHE A 74 -16.50 1.54 -11.09
N GLN A 75 -16.93 0.29 -10.91
CA GLN A 75 -16.59 -0.54 -9.77
C GLN A 75 -16.44 -2.00 -10.21
N LYS A 76 -15.41 -2.69 -9.72
CA LYS A 76 -15.18 -4.12 -9.99
C LYS A 76 -14.57 -4.82 -8.78
N THR A 77 -14.96 -6.08 -8.56
CA THR A 77 -14.42 -6.90 -7.48
C THR A 77 -13.55 -8.02 -8.04
N PHE A 78 -12.37 -8.20 -7.43
CA PHE A 78 -11.41 -9.26 -7.72
C PHE A 78 -11.21 -10.13 -6.48
N TYR A 79 -10.87 -11.40 -6.68
CA TYR A 79 -10.60 -12.38 -5.62
C TYR A 79 -9.18 -12.94 -5.68
N ASP A 80 -8.35 -12.35 -6.54
CA ASP A 80 -6.95 -12.72 -6.74
C ASP A 80 -6.03 -11.70 -6.07
N SER A 81 -4.85 -12.16 -5.66
CA SER A 81 -3.80 -11.29 -5.10
C SER A 81 -3.08 -10.45 -6.15
N GLN A 82 -3.41 -10.60 -7.44
CA GLN A 82 -2.87 -9.76 -8.50
C GLN A 82 -3.85 -9.69 -9.66
N PHE A 83 -3.91 -8.55 -10.34
CA PHE A 83 -4.67 -8.39 -11.56
C PHE A 83 -4.16 -7.24 -12.41
N ILE A 84 -4.54 -7.27 -13.70
CA ILE A 84 -4.48 -6.14 -14.61
C ILE A 84 -5.89 -5.92 -15.14
N GLU A 85 -6.41 -4.70 -15.00
CA GLU A 85 -7.68 -4.29 -15.58
C GLU A 85 -7.45 -3.20 -16.63
N ILE A 86 -8.07 -3.37 -17.79
CA ILE A 86 -8.06 -2.36 -18.86
C ILE A 86 -9.43 -1.68 -18.89
N VAL A 87 -9.46 -0.38 -18.62
CA VAL A 87 -10.69 0.41 -18.59
C VAL A 87 -10.67 1.43 -19.74
N PRO A 88 -11.69 1.45 -20.61
CA PRO A 88 -11.82 2.49 -21.62
C PRO A 88 -11.88 3.88 -20.98
N PHE A 89 -11.03 4.79 -21.47
CA PHE A 89 -10.91 6.15 -20.95
C PHE A 89 -10.68 7.10 -22.14
N PRO A 90 -11.73 7.40 -22.92
CA PRO A 90 -11.57 8.02 -24.24
C PRO A 90 -11.17 9.51 -24.20
N ASN A 91 -11.33 10.18 -23.05
CA ASN A 91 -11.09 11.62 -22.92
C ASN A 91 -10.08 11.87 -21.80
N GLU A 92 -9.03 12.63 -22.09
CA GLU A 92 -8.15 13.15 -21.06
C GLU A 92 -8.87 14.19 -20.19
N PRO A 93 -8.73 14.14 -18.86
CA PRO A 93 -9.41 15.05 -17.97
C PRO A 93 -8.84 16.47 -18.06
N LYS A 94 -9.73 17.44 -18.32
CA LYS A 94 -9.37 18.87 -18.41
C LYS A 94 -8.67 19.42 -17.16
N TYR A 95 -8.97 18.88 -15.98
CA TYR A 95 -8.46 19.36 -14.70
C TYR A 95 -7.36 18.45 -14.11
N GLY A 96 -6.76 17.60 -14.94
CA GLY A 96 -5.69 16.68 -14.54
C GLY A 96 -6.21 15.37 -13.96
N TRP A 97 -5.31 14.41 -13.81
CA TRP A 97 -5.65 13.02 -13.46
C TRP A 97 -6.13 12.82 -12.02
N ALA A 98 -5.79 13.73 -11.12
CA ALA A 98 -6.24 13.72 -9.73
C ALA A 98 -7.78 13.79 -9.56
N VAL A 99 -8.51 14.20 -10.62
CA VAL A 99 -9.99 14.22 -10.59
C VAL A 99 -10.62 12.84 -10.77
N HIS A 100 -9.85 11.85 -11.25
CA HIS A 100 -10.26 10.46 -11.39
C HIS A 100 -9.32 9.51 -10.64
N PRO A 101 -9.26 9.59 -9.29
CA PRO A 101 -8.40 8.71 -8.54
C PRO A 101 -8.91 7.26 -8.58
N ILE A 102 -7.96 6.33 -8.51
CA ILE A 102 -8.21 4.90 -8.34
C ILE A 102 -8.21 4.60 -6.84
N VAL A 103 -9.26 3.93 -6.37
CA VAL A 103 -9.40 3.49 -4.97
C VAL A 103 -9.54 1.98 -4.95
N LEU A 104 -8.75 1.32 -4.09
CA LEU A 104 -8.83 -0.11 -3.83
C LEU A 104 -9.19 -0.34 -2.36
N GLU A 105 -10.28 -1.03 -2.11
CA GLU A 105 -10.63 -1.58 -0.80
C GLU A 105 -10.24 -3.05 -0.77
N ILE A 106 -9.33 -3.41 0.12
CA ILE A 106 -8.69 -4.72 0.18
C ILE A 106 -9.08 -5.39 1.48
N GLU A 107 -9.67 -6.58 1.37
CA GLU A 107 -9.81 -7.51 2.48
C GLU A 107 -8.62 -8.45 2.51
N HIS A 108 -7.78 -8.35 3.53
CA HIS A 108 -6.55 -9.12 3.64
C HIS A 108 -6.53 -9.97 4.90
N LEU A 109 -6.10 -11.23 4.79
CA LEU A 109 -6.17 -12.21 5.87
C LEU A 109 -5.39 -11.80 7.13
N GLU A 110 -4.20 -11.21 6.98
CA GLU A 110 -3.36 -10.78 8.12
C GLU A 110 -3.45 -9.30 8.47
N LEU A 111 -3.51 -8.42 7.47
CA LEU A 111 -3.48 -6.98 7.64
C LEU A 111 -4.87 -6.35 7.82
N GLY A 112 -5.94 -7.14 7.70
CA GLY A 112 -7.31 -6.70 7.84
C GLY A 112 -7.79 -5.90 6.63
N HIS A 113 -8.67 -4.93 6.90
CA HIS A 113 -9.21 -4.02 5.89
C HIS A 113 -8.21 -2.89 5.60
N ILE A 114 -7.87 -2.72 4.33
CA ILE A 114 -6.87 -1.77 3.84
C ILE A 114 -7.46 -0.98 2.69
N GLN A 115 -7.17 0.31 2.64
CA GLN A 115 -7.49 1.15 1.51
C GLN A 115 -6.20 1.64 0.85
N LEU A 116 -6.12 1.49 -0.48
CA LEU A 116 -5.11 2.10 -1.31
C LEU A 116 -5.75 3.16 -2.19
N LYS A 117 -5.05 4.28 -2.39
CA LYS A 117 -5.46 5.31 -3.35
C LYS A 117 -4.28 5.77 -4.18
N THR A 118 -4.47 5.84 -5.49
CA THR A 118 -3.49 6.40 -6.43
C THR A 118 -4.18 7.24 -7.50
N GLU A 119 -3.39 7.92 -8.31
CA GLU A 119 -3.86 8.71 -9.45
C GLU A 119 -3.43 8.03 -10.75
N ILE A 120 -4.17 8.31 -11.83
CA ILE A 120 -3.78 7.90 -13.17
C ILE A 120 -2.59 8.76 -13.60
N HIS A 121 -1.64 8.19 -14.35
CA HIS A 121 -0.62 8.98 -15.03
C HIS A 121 -0.41 8.51 -16.47
N PRO A 122 -0.02 9.41 -17.40
CA PRO A 122 0.35 9.02 -18.75
C PRO A 122 1.58 8.11 -18.79
N LEU A 123 1.66 7.27 -19.81
CA LEU A 123 2.86 6.49 -20.09
C LEU A 123 4.09 7.40 -20.26
N GLY A 124 5.12 7.16 -19.45
CA GLY A 124 6.37 7.94 -19.47
C GLY A 124 6.44 9.10 -18.48
N ASP A 125 5.32 9.43 -17.83
CA ASP A 125 5.28 10.42 -16.75
C ASP A 125 5.71 9.80 -15.41
N SER A 126 5.92 10.66 -14.40
CA SER A 126 6.27 10.21 -13.06
C SER A 126 5.11 9.47 -12.40
N ILE A 127 5.39 8.30 -11.82
CA ILE A 127 4.43 7.50 -11.06
C ILE A 127 3.97 8.32 -9.83
N PRO A 128 2.66 8.54 -9.65
CA PRO A 128 2.13 9.28 -8.52
C PRO A 128 2.30 8.49 -7.21
N PRO A 129 2.32 9.18 -6.06
CA PRO A 129 2.44 8.51 -4.77
C PRO A 129 1.16 7.73 -4.45
N VAL A 130 1.32 6.49 -4.00
CA VAL A 130 0.22 5.70 -3.43
C VAL A 130 0.00 6.09 -1.97
N ILE A 131 -1.25 6.36 -1.62
CA ILE A 131 -1.70 6.59 -0.24
C ILE A 131 -2.19 5.25 0.32
N TYR A 132 -1.68 4.90 1.50
CA TYR A 132 -2.00 3.65 2.22
C TYR A 132 -2.70 3.99 3.53
N SER A 133 -3.85 3.37 3.78
CA SER A 133 -4.63 3.55 5.01
C SER A 133 -5.21 2.23 5.52
N ARG A 134 -5.45 2.19 6.84
CA ARG A 134 -6.33 1.22 7.51
C ARG A 134 -7.52 2.01 8.06
N PRO A 135 -8.70 1.94 7.42
CA PRO A 135 -9.90 2.65 7.86
C PRO A 135 -10.39 2.27 9.26
#